data_AF-A0A2N8N293-F1
#
_entry.id   AF-A0A2N8N293-F1
#
_cell.length_a   1.000
_cell.length_b   1.000
_cell.length_c   1.000
_cell.angle_alpha   90.00
_cell.angle_beta   90.00
_cell.angle_gamma   90.00
#
_symmetry.space_group_name_H-M   'P 1'
#
loop_
_entity.id
_entity.type
_entity.pdbx_description
1 polymer ?
#
loop_
_entity_poly.entity_id
_entity_poly.type
_entity_poly.pdbx_seq_one_letter_code
_entity_poly.pdbx_strand_id
1 'polypeptide(L)'
;MRQLTYGGVPIPGLNDLVRTAIRLHPAPGEPRHDESHFGGPLLWPSDEPWPECPVTWPPDPDASDDAWAGGHPLDGPVPVMVSAAQFFRDDFPELPFPEGTDVLQILFCPMQHNSPHHQGPAVRLVWRDSGEVEDIADPPPAPEEADVDLLPAPCVFEPCSIDELPRLCDFPPETRAALGIPEDAHDDPEGWPELDQYSKIGGWTPWYTTDRHELGCRECGAELRQTIALATEEDEVGCGCDVAEAQPAGWSFARQDVLHIFTCPTDVTHPFKVRID
;
A
#
# COMPACT_ATOMS: atom_id res chain seq x y z
N MET A 1 22.98 -2.88 16.47
CA MET A 1 22.02 -4.01 16.39
C MET A 1 21.47 -4.27 17.78
N ARG A 2 20.15 -4.13 17.96
CA ARG A 2 19.49 -4.60 19.18
C ARG A 2 19.59 -6.13 19.19
N GLN A 3 20.22 -6.71 20.21
CA GLN A 3 20.23 -8.16 20.39
C GLN A 3 18.88 -8.56 21.01
N LEU A 4 17.86 -8.76 20.18
CA LEU A 4 16.57 -9.26 20.67
C LEU A 4 16.72 -10.70 21.12
N THR A 5 15.95 -11.05 22.15
CA THR A 5 15.92 -12.40 22.72
C THR A 5 14.49 -12.89 22.83
N TYR A 6 14.25 -14.16 22.53
CA TYR A 6 12.97 -14.83 22.83
C TYR A 6 13.18 -15.77 24.02
N GLY A 7 12.43 -15.57 25.11
CA GLY A 7 12.60 -16.38 26.33
C GLY A 7 14.01 -16.33 26.94
N GLY A 8 14.75 -15.23 26.72
CA GLY A 8 16.15 -15.08 27.15
C GLY A 8 17.20 -15.70 26.22
N VAL A 9 16.79 -16.28 25.09
CA VAL A 9 17.67 -16.85 24.07
C VAL A 9 17.86 -15.84 22.93
N PRO A 10 19.10 -15.49 22.52
CA PRO A 10 19.35 -14.64 21.37
C PRO A 10 18.75 -15.23 20.09
N ILE A 11 18.21 -14.36 19.24
CA ILE A 11 17.57 -14.76 17.99
C ILE A 11 18.61 -14.89 16.87
N PRO A 12 18.92 -16.10 16.37
CA PRO A 12 19.85 -16.28 15.27
C PRO A 12 19.27 -15.70 13.98
N GLY A 13 20.11 -15.05 13.16
CA GLY A 13 19.70 -14.54 11.85
C GLY A 13 18.74 -13.33 11.90
N LEU A 14 18.50 -12.73 13.07
CA LEU A 14 17.58 -11.60 13.21
C LEU A 14 17.91 -10.44 12.26
N ASN A 15 19.21 -10.14 12.07
CA ASN A 15 19.63 -9.08 11.17
C ASN A 15 19.33 -9.39 9.69
N ASP A 16 19.25 -10.67 9.32
CA ASP A 16 18.91 -11.10 7.96
C ASP A 16 17.41 -10.92 7.68
N LEU A 17 16.61 -10.72 8.74
CA LEU A 17 15.18 -10.44 8.66
C LEU A 17 14.87 -8.94 8.68
N VAL A 18 15.85 -8.07 8.92
CA VAL A 18 15.63 -6.62 8.88
C VAL A 18 15.29 -6.21 7.45
N ARG A 19 14.21 -5.44 7.31
CA ARG A 19 13.84 -4.80 6.06
C ARG A 19 13.78 -3.30 6.26
N THR A 20 14.44 -2.56 5.38
CA THR A 20 14.28 -1.11 5.35
C THR A 20 12.95 -0.79 4.68
N ALA A 21 12.16 0.07 5.32
CA ALA A 21 10.97 0.70 4.78
C ALA A 21 11.20 2.21 4.66
N ILE A 22 10.54 2.84 3.70
CA ILE A 22 10.48 4.29 3.60
C ILE A 22 9.12 4.72 4.11
N ARG A 23 9.06 5.28 5.32
CA ARG A 23 7.84 5.90 5.83
C ARG A 23 7.57 7.16 5.03
N LEU A 24 6.31 7.35 4.62
CA LEU A 24 5.90 8.47 3.76
C LEU A 24 5.61 9.75 4.53
N HIS A 25 5.10 9.64 5.77
CA HIS A 25 4.76 10.75 6.66
C HIS A 25 4.03 11.90 5.91
N PRO A 26 2.76 11.68 5.55
CA PRO A 26 1.98 12.66 4.82
C PRO A 26 1.75 13.93 5.65
N ALA A 27 2.02 15.09 5.05
CA ALA A 27 1.80 16.40 5.64
C ALA A 27 0.87 17.24 4.73
N PRO A 28 -0.09 18.00 5.29
CA PRO A 28 -0.97 18.85 4.51
C PRO A 28 -0.19 19.81 3.59
N GLY A 29 -0.56 19.86 2.32
CA GLY A 29 0.13 20.67 1.32
C GLY A 29 -0.64 20.78 0.01
N GLU A 30 -0.18 21.65 -0.88
CA GLU A 30 -0.72 21.83 -2.23
C GLU A 30 0.31 21.28 -3.25
N PRO A 31 0.34 19.96 -3.47
CA PRO A 31 1.32 19.33 -4.35
C PRO A 31 1.12 19.70 -5.82
N ARG A 32 2.22 19.69 -6.57
CA ARG A 32 2.23 19.87 -8.02
C ARG A 32 2.27 18.53 -8.75
N HIS A 33 2.00 18.58 -10.05
CA HIS A 33 2.03 17.39 -10.93
C HIS A 33 3.44 16.84 -11.15
N ASP A 34 4.49 17.61 -10.86
CA ASP A 34 5.90 17.23 -10.98
C ASP A 34 6.53 16.85 -9.62
N GLU A 35 5.70 16.55 -8.63
CA GLU A 35 6.11 16.15 -7.28
C GLU A 35 5.48 14.80 -6.90
N SER A 36 6.13 14.07 -6.00
CA SER A 36 5.53 12.90 -5.35
C SER A 36 4.59 13.31 -4.23
N HIS A 37 3.36 12.77 -4.22
CA HIS A 37 2.30 13.25 -3.33
C HIS A 37 1.13 12.26 -3.21
N PHE A 38 0.18 12.60 -2.34
CA PHE A 38 -1.14 11.99 -2.28
C PHE A 38 -2.23 13.04 -2.53
N GLY A 39 -3.32 12.67 -3.21
CA GLY A 39 -4.50 13.50 -3.50
C GLY A 39 -4.29 14.75 -4.38
N GLY A 40 -3.11 14.89 -4.97
CA GLY A 40 -2.75 16.01 -5.85
C GLY A 40 -3.04 15.75 -7.34
N PRO A 41 -2.69 16.70 -8.22
CA PRO A 41 -2.84 16.54 -9.66
C PRO A 41 -1.82 15.54 -10.21
N LEU A 42 -2.27 14.59 -11.04
CA LEU A 42 -1.37 13.66 -11.72
C LEU A 42 -0.69 14.31 -12.94
N LEU A 43 0.51 13.85 -13.26
CA LEU A 43 1.16 14.05 -14.56
C LEU A 43 0.45 13.21 -15.63
N TRP A 44 -0.80 13.54 -15.95
CA TRP A 44 -1.65 12.80 -16.88
C TRP A 44 -1.69 13.49 -18.24
N PRO A 45 -1.37 12.81 -19.36
CA PRO A 45 -1.42 13.43 -20.70
C PRO A 45 -2.83 13.84 -21.10
N SER A 46 -2.95 14.99 -21.74
CA SER A 46 -4.23 15.53 -22.24
C SER A 46 -4.85 14.72 -23.39
N ASP A 47 -4.05 13.92 -24.09
CA ASP A 47 -4.49 13.05 -25.19
C ASP A 47 -4.84 11.62 -24.74
N GLU A 48 -4.60 11.29 -23.47
CA GLU A 48 -4.94 9.99 -22.89
C GLU A 48 -6.28 10.08 -22.13
N PRO A 49 -7.26 9.21 -22.43
CA PRO A 49 -8.54 9.23 -21.72
C PRO A 49 -8.35 8.93 -20.24
N TRP A 50 -9.07 9.68 -19.40
CA TRP A 50 -9.00 9.49 -17.96
C TRP A 50 -9.53 8.09 -17.57
N PRO A 51 -8.89 7.38 -16.62
CA PRO A 51 -9.31 6.03 -16.26
C PRO A 51 -10.71 6.00 -15.63
N GLU A 52 -11.56 5.13 -16.14
CA GLU A 52 -12.80 4.73 -15.49
C GLU A 52 -12.57 3.49 -14.63
N CYS A 53 -13.33 3.36 -13.55
CA CYS A 53 -13.28 2.19 -12.69
C CYS A 53 -13.70 0.95 -13.51
N PRO A 54 -12.81 0.00 -13.75
CA PRO A 54 -13.23 -1.21 -14.41
C PRO A 54 -14.19 -1.94 -13.46
N VAL A 55 -15.48 -1.94 -13.81
CA VAL A 55 -16.63 -2.43 -13.00
C VAL A 55 -16.42 -3.83 -12.40
N THR A 56 -15.46 -4.58 -12.94
CA THR A 56 -15.06 -5.93 -12.55
C THR A 56 -13.58 -6.05 -12.15
N TRP A 57 -12.90 -4.98 -11.68
CA TRP A 57 -11.45 -5.06 -11.48
C TRP A 57 -10.81 -4.25 -10.31
N PRO A 58 -9.69 -4.77 -9.75
CA PRO A 58 -9.20 -6.11 -9.98
C PRO A 58 -10.13 -7.05 -9.24
N PRO A 59 -10.66 -8.11 -9.88
CA PRO A 59 -10.96 -9.26 -9.08
C PRO A 59 -9.64 -9.53 -8.34
N ASP A 60 -9.67 -9.84 -7.04
CA ASP A 60 -8.61 -10.71 -6.58
C ASP A 60 -8.53 -11.79 -7.67
N PRO A 61 -7.41 -11.93 -8.41
CA PRO A 61 -7.42 -12.77 -9.59
C PRO A 61 -7.80 -14.23 -9.28
N ASP A 62 -7.83 -14.57 -7.99
CA ASP A 62 -8.28 -15.84 -7.42
C ASP A 62 -9.76 -15.81 -6.94
N ALA A 63 -10.37 -14.64 -6.80
CA ALA A 63 -11.80 -14.47 -6.54
C ALA A 63 -12.61 -14.74 -7.81
N SER A 64 -13.52 -15.72 -7.74
CA SER A 64 -14.53 -15.90 -8.78
C SER A 64 -15.43 -14.67 -8.90
N ASP A 65 -16.05 -14.44 -10.05
CA ASP A 65 -17.01 -13.32 -10.25
C ASP A 65 -18.10 -13.27 -9.16
N ASP A 66 -18.45 -14.42 -8.57
CA ASP A 66 -19.41 -14.58 -7.47
C ASP A 66 -18.89 -14.17 -6.07
N ALA A 67 -17.60 -13.83 -5.93
CA ALA A 67 -16.96 -13.50 -4.65
C ALA A 67 -17.11 -12.02 -4.26
N TRP A 68 -17.59 -11.17 -5.17
CA TRP A 68 -17.84 -9.76 -4.90
C TRP A 68 -19.24 -9.60 -4.32
N ALA A 69 -19.30 -9.34 -3.01
CA ALA A 69 -20.57 -9.13 -2.31
C ALA A 69 -21.21 -7.78 -2.67
N GLY A 70 -20.42 -6.83 -3.18
CA GLY A 70 -20.90 -5.53 -3.65
C GLY A 70 -19.82 -4.64 -4.26
N GLY A 71 -20.28 -3.71 -5.09
CA GLY A 71 -19.52 -2.65 -5.75
C GLY A 71 -20.53 -1.68 -6.38
N HIS A 72 -20.07 -0.71 -7.18
CA HIS A 72 -21.02 0.13 -7.91
C HIS A 72 -21.84 -0.71 -8.93
N PRO A 73 -23.11 -0.37 -9.20
CA PRO A 73 -23.97 -1.17 -10.06
C PRO A 73 -23.39 -1.36 -11.47
N LEU A 74 -23.40 -2.60 -12.00
CA LEU A 74 -22.96 -2.91 -13.36
C LEU A 74 -23.81 -2.23 -14.45
N ASP A 75 -25.07 -1.93 -14.14
CA ASP A 75 -26.05 -1.32 -15.06
C ASP A 75 -26.07 0.22 -14.99
N GLY A 76 -25.20 0.84 -14.18
CA GLY A 76 -25.08 2.29 -14.01
C GLY A 76 -23.88 2.88 -14.78
N PRO A 77 -23.75 4.22 -14.82
CA PRO A 77 -22.54 4.86 -15.32
C PRO A 77 -21.32 4.40 -14.54
N VAL A 78 -20.25 4.06 -15.25
CA VAL A 78 -18.97 3.69 -14.63
C VAL A 78 -18.33 4.95 -14.05
N PRO A 79 -17.95 4.98 -12.76
CA PRO A 79 -17.36 6.16 -12.16
C PRO A 79 -15.96 6.39 -12.74
N VAL A 80 -15.66 7.66 -13.03
CA VAL A 80 -14.28 8.10 -13.27
C VAL A 80 -13.47 7.88 -11.99
N MET A 81 -12.24 7.41 -12.14
CA MET A 81 -11.34 7.24 -10.99
C MET A 81 -10.78 8.60 -10.57
N VAL A 82 -10.48 8.79 -9.29
CA VAL A 82 -9.83 10.00 -8.77
C VAL A 82 -8.33 9.78 -8.59
N SER A 83 -7.56 10.87 -8.67
CA SER A 83 -6.13 10.84 -8.34
C SER A 83 -5.96 10.44 -6.88
N ALA A 84 -5.19 9.38 -6.62
CA ALA A 84 -4.86 8.94 -5.28
C ALA A 84 -3.43 9.30 -4.91
N ALA A 85 -2.45 8.89 -5.71
CA ALA A 85 -1.06 9.18 -5.40
C ALA A 85 -0.20 9.24 -6.67
N GLN A 86 0.94 9.90 -6.56
CA GLN A 86 1.98 9.91 -7.57
C GLN A 86 3.34 9.78 -6.89
N PHE A 87 4.22 8.96 -7.45
CA PHE A 87 5.58 8.74 -6.95
C PHE A 87 6.57 8.80 -8.10
N PHE A 88 7.55 9.69 -7.99
CA PHE A 88 8.70 9.77 -8.89
C PHE A 88 9.83 8.86 -8.40
N ARG A 89 10.51 8.22 -9.34
CA ARG A 89 11.67 7.36 -9.09
C ARG A 89 12.81 8.11 -8.39
N ASP A 90 12.99 9.39 -8.70
CA ASP A 90 14.05 10.22 -8.11
C ASP A 90 13.81 10.47 -6.61
N ASP A 91 12.55 10.56 -6.18
CA ASP A 91 12.17 10.71 -4.77
C ASP A 91 12.16 9.35 -4.04
N PHE A 92 11.69 8.30 -4.73
CA PHE A 92 11.44 6.97 -4.17
C PHE A 92 12.06 5.85 -5.01
N PRO A 93 13.39 5.74 -5.06
CA PRO A 93 14.08 4.72 -5.85
C PRO A 93 13.84 3.28 -5.36
N GLU A 94 13.32 3.11 -4.15
CA GLU A 94 12.94 1.81 -3.57
C GLU A 94 11.70 1.20 -4.23
N LEU A 95 10.89 2.00 -4.91
CA LEU A 95 9.75 1.49 -5.68
C LEU A 95 10.21 0.79 -6.97
N PRO A 96 9.57 -0.31 -7.36
CA PRO A 96 9.80 -0.93 -8.65
C PRO A 96 9.13 -0.14 -9.78
N PHE A 97 9.89 0.11 -10.83
CA PHE A 97 9.43 0.77 -12.05
C PHE A 97 9.84 -0.07 -13.27
N PRO A 98 8.90 -0.38 -14.19
CA PRO A 98 9.22 -0.97 -15.48
C PRO A 98 10.30 -0.20 -16.25
N GLU A 99 11.01 -0.88 -17.15
CA GLU A 99 11.98 -0.25 -18.03
C GLU A 99 11.35 0.92 -18.81
N GLY A 100 12.04 2.05 -18.85
CA GLY A 100 11.57 3.25 -19.55
C GLY A 100 10.53 4.08 -18.79
N THR A 101 10.18 3.72 -17.54
CA THR A 101 9.25 4.52 -16.72
C THR A 101 9.94 5.09 -15.50
N ASP A 102 9.46 6.21 -14.98
CA ASP A 102 10.00 6.91 -13.82
C ASP A 102 8.92 7.50 -12.90
N VAL A 103 7.64 7.36 -13.27
CA VAL A 103 6.49 7.75 -12.45
C VAL A 103 5.55 6.58 -12.24
N LEU A 104 5.14 6.36 -10.99
CA LEU A 104 4.04 5.49 -10.60
C LEU A 104 2.86 6.37 -10.18
N GLN A 105 1.73 6.22 -10.86
CA GLN A 105 0.48 6.89 -10.57
C GLN A 105 -0.52 5.87 -10.03
N ILE A 106 -1.23 6.25 -8.97
CA ILE A 106 -2.25 5.45 -8.33
C ILE A 106 -3.57 6.21 -8.44
N LEU A 107 -4.60 5.54 -8.92
CA LEU A 107 -5.96 6.07 -8.96
C LEU A 107 -6.89 5.20 -8.12
N PHE A 108 -7.87 5.83 -7.48
CA PHE A 108 -8.93 5.17 -6.72
C PHE A 108 -10.26 5.31 -7.41
N CYS A 109 -11.08 4.26 -7.37
CA CYS A 109 -12.50 4.44 -7.55
C CYS A 109 -13.05 5.09 -6.27
N PRO A 110 -13.72 6.25 -6.34
CA PRO A 110 -14.23 6.95 -5.17
C PRO A 110 -15.54 6.31 -4.65
N MET A 111 -15.76 5.03 -4.89
CA MET A 111 -16.94 4.28 -4.44
C MET A 111 -16.49 3.00 -3.73
N GLN A 112 -17.31 2.53 -2.80
CA GLN A 112 -17.02 1.34 -2.00
C GLN A 112 -17.08 0.06 -2.84
N HIS A 113 -16.04 -0.77 -2.70
CA HIS A 113 -15.95 -2.12 -3.24
C HIS A 113 -15.81 -3.10 -2.07
N ASN A 114 -16.58 -4.18 -2.10
CA ASN A 114 -16.65 -5.13 -1.01
C ASN A 114 -16.45 -6.57 -1.49
N SER A 115 -15.38 -7.17 -1.00
CA SER A 115 -15.08 -8.59 -1.07
C SER A 115 -14.70 -9.08 0.33
N PRO A 116 -14.62 -10.40 0.56
CA PRO A 116 -14.18 -10.96 1.85
C PRO A 116 -12.82 -10.44 2.37
N HIS A 117 -11.98 -9.88 1.49
CA HIS A 117 -10.61 -9.47 1.79
C HIS A 117 -10.30 -8.01 1.46
N HIS A 118 -11.31 -7.24 1.03
CA HIS A 118 -11.16 -5.83 0.66
C HIS A 118 -12.48 -5.09 0.83
N GLN A 119 -12.48 -4.04 1.65
CA GLN A 119 -13.61 -3.13 1.86
C GLN A 119 -13.12 -1.69 1.68
N GLY A 120 -13.10 -1.19 0.44
CA GLY A 120 -12.55 0.13 0.14
C GLY A 120 -12.55 0.46 -1.36
N PRO A 121 -11.62 1.30 -1.83
CA PRO A 121 -11.58 1.73 -3.22
C PRO A 121 -10.96 0.65 -4.11
N ALA A 122 -11.53 0.46 -5.31
CA ALA A 122 -10.79 -0.20 -6.38
C ALA A 122 -9.55 0.64 -6.74
N VAL A 123 -8.41 -0.01 -6.94
CA VAL A 123 -7.12 0.65 -7.19
C VAL A 123 -6.67 0.37 -8.62
N ARG A 124 -6.10 1.39 -9.27
CA ARG A 124 -5.39 1.26 -10.54
C ARG A 124 -3.98 1.82 -10.43
N LEU A 125 -3.02 1.04 -10.90
CA LEU A 125 -1.62 1.44 -11.01
C LEU A 125 -1.30 1.76 -12.48
N VAL A 126 -0.61 2.87 -12.71
CA VAL A 126 -0.14 3.29 -14.04
C VAL A 126 1.32 3.69 -13.90
N TRP A 127 2.20 3.05 -14.67
CA TRP A 127 3.61 3.45 -14.79
C TRP A 127 3.79 4.26 -16.07
N ARG A 128 4.57 5.34 -15.97
CA ARG A 128 4.73 6.31 -17.04
C ARG A 128 6.16 6.82 -17.14
N ASP A 129 6.56 7.19 -18.36
CA ASP A 129 7.73 8.05 -18.63
C ASP A 129 7.29 9.52 -18.51
N SER A 130 7.78 10.23 -17.50
CA SER A 130 7.48 11.64 -17.28
C SER A 130 7.90 12.52 -18.46
N GLY A 131 8.96 12.13 -19.18
CA GLY A 131 9.50 12.90 -20.30
C GLY A 131 8.62 12.92 -21.55
N GLU A 132 7.69 11.99 -21.65
CA GLU A 132 6.73 11.90 -22.77
C GLU A 132 5.45 12.72 -22.51
N VAL A 133 5.27 13.30 -21.31
CA VAL A 133 4.09 14.13 -20.99
C VAL A 133 4.37 15.59 -21.30
N GLU A 134 3.87 16.08 -22.43
CA GLU A 134 4.01 17.49 -22.83
C GLU A 134 2.87 18.36 -22.28
N ASP A 135 1.63 17.96 -22.56
CA ASP A 135 0.41 18.69 -22.17
C ASP A 135 -0.37 17.89 -21.12
N ILE A 136 -0.64 18.52 -19.97
CA ILE A 136 -1.27 17.87 -18.81
C ILE A 136 -2.78 18.10 -18.82
N ALA A 137 -3.55 17.04 -18.58
CA ALA A 137 -5.00 17.08 -18.46
C ALA A 137 -5.45 17.72 -17.14
N ASP A 138 -6.53 18.52 -17.19
CA ASP A 138 -7.30 18.80 -15.98
C ASP A 138 -8.04 17.51 -15.56
N PRO A 139 -7.97 17.09 -14.28
CA PRO A 139 -8.70 15.91 -13.84
C PRO A 139 -10.21 16.15 -13.95
N PRO A 140 -11.00 15.13 -14.33
CA PRO A 140 -12.45 15.24 -14.29
C PRO A 140 -12.92 15.48 -12.83
N PRO A 141 -14.05 16.18 -12.63
CA PRO A 141 -14.63 16.31 -11.30
C PRO A 141 -15.00 14.92 -10.76
N ALA A 142 -14.87 14.74 -9.45
CA ALA A 142 -15.34 13.53 -8.79
C ALA A 142 -16.85 13.32 -9.05
N PRO A 143 -17.31 12.06 -9.19
CA PRO A 143 -18.74 11.74 -9.31
C PRO A 143 -19.56 12.32 -8.14
N GLU A 144 -20.84 12.66 -8.39
CA GLU A 144 -21.72 13.20 -7.34
C GLU A 144 -21.96 12.19 -6.20
N GLU A 145 -21.96 10.90 -6.52
CA GLU A 145 -22.14 9.79 -5.58
C GLU A 145 -20.83 9.29 -4.96
N ALA A 146 -19.72 10.02 -5.12
CA ALA A 146 -18.44 9.68 -4.50
C ALA A 146 -18.59 9.58 -2.97
N ASP A 147 -18.01 8.52 -2.41
CA ASP A 147 -17.81 8.40 -0.97
C ASP A 147 -16.72 9.38 -0.54
N VAL A 148 -17.07 10.32 0.33
CA VAL A 148 -16.17 11.36 0.82
C VAL A 148 -14.94 10.79 1.53
N ASP A 149 -15.06 9.63 2.17
CA ASP A 149 -13.95 8.99 2.87
C ASP A 149 -12.90 8.44 1.89
N LEU A 150 -13.34 8.11 0.66
CA LEU A 150 -12.50 7.59 -0.42
C LEU A 150 -11.96 8.69 -1.34
N LEU A 151 -12.22 9.96 -1.03
CA LEU A 151 -11.65 11.10 -1.74
C LEU A 151 -10.32 11.51 -1.09
N PRO A 152 -9.20 11.36 -1.81
CA PRO A 152 -7.88 11.75 -1.31
C PRO A 152 -7.78 13.23 -0.95
N ALA A 153 -7.37 13.56 0.27
CA ALA A 153 -6.99 14.93 0.60
C ALA A 153 -5.56 15.21 0.11
N PRO A 154 -5.29 16.36 -0.54
CA PRO A 154 -3.96 16.69 -1.00
C PRO A 154 -2.95 16.78 0.15
N CYS A 155 -1.82 16.07 0.01
CA CYS A 155 -0.71 16.14 0.94
C CYS A 155 0.63 15.93 0.22
N VAL A 156 1.71 16.40 0.84
CA VAL A 156 3.09 16.11 0.43
C VAL A 156 3.68 15.05 1.34
N PHE A 157 4.75 14.37 0.92
CA PHE A 157 5.44 13.38 1.73
C PHE A 157 6.68 13.97 2.41
N GLU A 158 6.93 13.60 3.66
CA GLU A 158 8.14 13.92 4.42
C GLU A 158 8.92 12.63 4.74
N PRO A 159 9.54 11.99 3.73
CA PRO A 159 9.95 10.60 3.87
C PRO A 159 11.12 10.40 4.83
N CYS A 160 11.10 9.27 5.54
CA CYS A 160 12.22 8.83 6.37
C CYS A 160 12.43 7.31 6.29
N SER A 161 13.69 6.89 6.41
CA SER A 161 14.05 5.47 6.40
C SER A 161 13.90 4.87 7.80
N ILE A 162 13.28 3.70 7.87
CA ILE A 162 13.14 2.92 9.10
C ILE A 162 13.53 1.46 8.85
N ASP A 163 14.23 0.87 9.81
CA ASP A 163 14.53 -0.56 9.80
C ASP A 163 13.46 -1.30 10.60
N GLU A 164 12.74 -2.17 9.90
CA GLU A 164 11.67 -2.98 10.43
C GLU A 164 12.11 -4.42 10.67
N LEU A 165 11.57 -5.02 11.71
CA LEU A 165 11.69 -6.45 11.99
C LEU A 165 10.32 -7.12 11.87
N PRO A 166 10.27 -8.39 11.42
CA PRO A 166 9.00 -9.10 11.31
C PRO A 166 8.31 -9.28 12.66
N ARG A 167 6.99 -9.47 12.62
CA ARG A 167 6.24 -10.09 13.73
C ARG A 167 6.77 -11.51 13.95
N LEU A 168 6.61 -12.03 15.17
CA LEU A 168 7.04 -13.39 15.53
C LEU A 168 6.42 -14.45 14.61
N CYS A 169 5.18 -14.26 14.18
CA CYS A 169 4.46 -15.16 13.28
C CYS A 169 5.02 -15.23 11.85
N ASP A 170 5.90 -14.30 11.45
CA ASP A 170 6.49 -14.23 10.10
C ASP A 170 7.83 -14.92 10.03
N PHE A 171 8.32 -15.40 11.18
CA PHE A 171 9.62 -16.03 11.26
C PHE A 171 9.61 -17.32 10.45
N PRO A 172 10.69 -17.61 9.70
CA PRO A 172 10.83 -18.88 9.02
C PRO A 172 10.64 -20.05 9.98
N PRO A 173 9.96 -21.15 9.55
CA PRO A 173 9.68 -22.30 10.41
C PRO A 173 10.92 -22.87 11.11
N GLU A 174 12.06 -22.89 10.41
CA GLU A 174 13.35 -23.31 10.95
C GLU A 174 13.84 -22.41 12.10
N THR A 175 13.64 -21.10 11.98
CA THR A 175 13.99 -20.13 13.03
C THR A 175 13.06 -20.29 14.23
N ARG A 176 11.75 -20.50 13.99
CA ARG A 176 10.77 -20.76 15.05
C ARG A 176 11.12 -22.04 15.83
N ALA A 177 11.44 -23.12 15.12
CA ALA A 177 11.85 -24.38 15.72
C ALA A 177 13.15 -24.24 16.53
N ALA A 178 14.15 -23.51 16.01
CA ALA A 178 15.42 -23.28 16.71
C ALA A 178 15.26 -22.50 18.03
N LEU A 179 14.26 -21.61 18.10
CA LEU A 179 13.93 -20.81 19.29
C LEU A 179 12.95 -21.49 20.24
N GLY A 180 12.41 -22.66 19.87
CA GLY A 180 11.36 -23.31 20.64
C GLY A 180 10.07 -22.49 20.72
N ILE A 181 9.79 -21.66 19.69
CA ILE A 181 8.54 -20.90 19.60
C ILE A 181 7.41 -21.91 19.29
N PRO A 182 6.36 -21.99 20.12
CA PRO A 182 5.21 -22.86 19.84
C PRO A 182 4.58 -22.56 18.47
N GLU A 183 4.07 -23.57 17.78
CA GLU A 183 3.45 -23.38 16.46
C GLU A 183 2.24 -22.44 16.50
N ASP A 184 1.50 -22.44 17.61
CA ASP A 184 0.32 -21.61 17.90
C ASP A 184 0.66 -20.24 18.53
N ALA A 185 1.95 -19.91 18.71
CA ALA A 185 2.35 -18.61 19.21
C ALA A 185 2.24 -17.55 18.10
N HIS A 186 1.26 -16.66 18.24
CA HIS A 186 1.00 -15.55 17.32
C HIS A 186 1.36 -14.19 17.91
N ASP A 187 1.26 -14.03 19.23
CA ASP A 187 1.54 -12.77 19.90
C ASP A 187 3.04 -12.51 20.02
N ASP A 188 3.43 -11.25 19.81
CA ASP A 188 4.80 -10.83 20.05
C ASP A 188 5.08 -10.72 21.55
N PRO A 189 6.31 -11.05 22.00
CA PRO A 189 6.68 -10.89 23.39
C PRO A 189 6.78 -9.41 23.77
N GLU A 190 6.63 -9.11 25.06
CA GLU A 190 6.83 -7.75 25.60
C GLU A 190 8.20 -7.19 25.20
N GLY A 191 8.22 -5.97 24.66
CA GLY A 191 9.43 -5.29 24.21
C GLY A 191 9.93 -5.70 22.82
N TRP A 192 9.13 -6.49 22.07
CA TRP A 192 9.34 -6.68 20.64
C TRP A 192 9.18 -5.35 19.89
N PRO A 193 9.96 -5.05 18.84
CA PRO A 193 9.75 -3.87 18.02
C PRO A 193 8.35 -3.90 17.40
N GLU A 194 7.58 -2.83 17.64
CA GLU A 194 6.24 -2.71 17.08
C GLU A 194 6.32 -2.42 15.58
N LEU A 195 5.54 -3.18 14.82
CA LEU A 195 5.15 -2.83 13.46
C LEU A 195 3.80 -2.15 13.56
N ASP A 196 3.79 -0.84 13.76
CA ASP A 196 2.56 -0.03 13.87
C ASP A 196 1.99 0.38 12.51
N GLN A 197 0.87 1.10 12.57
CA GLN A 197 0.16 1.65 11.42
C GLN A 197 0.79 2.98 10.99
N TYR A 198 1.44 2.95 9.83
CA TYR A 198 1.95 4.14 9.16
C TYR A 198 2.10 3.84 7.67
N SER A 199 2.05 4.91 6.89
CA SER A 199 2.13 4.85 5.44
C SER A 199 3.57 4.69 5.01
N LYS A 200 3.84 3.72 4.14
CA LYS A 200 5.21 3.34 3.80
C LYS A 200 5.35 2.66 2.46
N ILE A 201 6.59 2.66 1.98
CA ILE A 201 7.07 1.86 0.85
C ILE A 201 7.91 0.71 1.40
N GLY A 202 7.63 -0.50 0.93
CA GLY A 202 8.36 -1.72 1.30
C GLY A 202 8.14 -2.15 2.76
N GLY A 203 9.19 -2.66 3.39
CA GLY A 203 9.17 -3.14 4.77
C GLY A 203 8.51 -4.50 4.99
N TRP A 204 8.03 -4.69 6.21
CA TRP A 204 7.15 -5.78 6.63
C TRP A 204 5.69 -5.33 6.63
N THR A 205 4.79 -6.27 6.40
CA THR A 205 3.35 -6.00 6.47
C THR A 205 2.84 -6.31 7.87
N PRO A 206 2.25 -5.33 8.58
CA PRO A 206 1.64 -5.58 9.87
C PRO A 206 0.27 -6.25 9.65
N TRP A 207 0.23 -7.58 9.69
CA TRP A 207 -1.03 -8.33 9.57
C TRP A 207 -1.74 -8.39 10.94
N TYR A 208 -2.99 -7.95 11.00
CA TYR A 208 -3.83 -7.90 12.21
C TYR A 208 -5.10 -8.75 12.09
N THR A 209 -5.83 -8.67 10.97
CA THR A 209 -7.16 -9.28 10.82
C THR A 209 -7.31 -10.13 9.55
N THR A 210 -6.55 -9.82 8.50
CA THR A 210 -6.62 -10.50 7.20
C THR A 210 -5.62 -11.66 7.13
N ASP A 211 -6.10 -12.83 6.72
CA ASP A 211 -5.25 -13.99 6.48
C ASP A 211 -4.24 -13.72 5.35
N ARG A 212 -2.99 -14.16 5.54
CA ARG A 212 -1.90 -14.07 4.55
C ARG A 212 -2.06 -14.99 3.34
N HIS A 213 -3.23 -15.61 3.21
CA HIS A 213 -3.47 -16.59 2.18
C HIS A 213 -3.61 -15.90 0.82
N GLU A 214 -3.19 -16.63 -0.22
CA GLU A 214 -3.40 -16.25 -1.62
C GLU A 214 -2.60 -15.01 -2.07
N LEU A 215 -1.36 -14.81 -1.63
CA LEU A 215 -0.46 -13.79 -2.18
C LEU A 215 0.44 -14.32 -3.32
N GLY A 216 0.00 -15.34 -4.05
CA GLY A 216 0.73 -15.85 -5.22
C GLY A 216 0.52 -14.98 -6.46
N CYS A 217 1.60 -14.66 -7.18
CA CYS A 217 1.50 -14.08 -8.52
C CYS A 217 0.95 -15.13 -9.49
N ARG A 218 -0.16 -14.84 -10.16
CA ARG A 218 -0.78 -15.79 -11.11
C ARG A 218 0.08 -16.08 -12.36
N GLU A 219 0.95 -15.15 -12.74
CA GLU A 219 1.77 -15.27 -13.96
C GLU A 219 3.04 -16.10 -13.73
N CYS A 220 3.71 -15.90 -12.59
CA CYS A 220 5.01 -16.54 -12.33
C CYS A 220 5.10 -17.37 -11.05
N GLY A 221 4.06 -17.37 -10.21
CA GLY A 221 4.00 -18.11 -8.95
C GLY A 221 4.81 -17.51 -7.79
N ALA A 222 5.53 -16.40 -8.02
CA ALA A 222 6.25 -15.71 -6.94
C ALA A 222 5.28 -15.13 -5.92
N GLU A 223 5.64 -15.16 -4.64
CA GLU A 223 4.89 -14.50 -3.58
C GLU A 223 4.98 -12.97 -3.76
N LEU A 224 3.83 -12.31 -3.90
CA LEU A 224 3.72 -10.87 -3.98
C LEU A 224 4.23 -10.22 -2.67
N ARG A 225 4.78 -9.03 -2.79
CA ARG A 225 5.33 -8.28 -1.65
C ARG A 225 4.63 -6.94 -1.53
N GLN A 226 4.36 -6.52 -0.29
CA GLN A 226 3.87 -5.16 -0.03
C GLN A 226 4.86 -4.18 -0.62
N THR A 227 4.35 -3.37 -1.53
CA THR A 227 5.09 -2.32 -2.21
C THR A 227 4.76 -0.99 -1.58
N ILE A 228 3.48 -0.74 -1.32
CA ILE A 228 2.97 0.46 -0.66
C ILE A 228 1.95 0.04 0.40
N ALA A 229 1.98 0.69 1.56
CA ALA A 229 0.92 0.67 2.55
C ALA A 229 0.48 2.11 2.82
N LEU A 230 -0.83 2.33 2.90
CA LEU A 230 -1.44 3.63 3.16
C LEU A 230 -2.30 3.48 4.42
N ALA A 231 -1.80 3.96 5.54
CA ALA A 231 -2.49 3.87 6.82
C ALA A 231 -3.43 5.05 6.98
N THR A 232 -4.62 4.85 7.53
CA THR A 232 -5.56 5.95 7.81
C THR A 232 -5.02 6.90 8.89
N GLU A 233 -4.19 6.37 9.80
CA GLU A 233 -3.52 7.11 10.86
C GLU A 233 -2.00 6.88 10.82
N GLU A 234 -1.26 7.86 11.32
CA GLU A 234 0.20 7.84 11.42
C GLU A 234 0.60 7.77 12.90
N ASP A 235 1.30 6.70 13.27
CA ASP A 235 1.87 6.52 14.61
C ASP A 235 3.37 6.87 14.69
N GLU A 236 3.87 7.23 15.87
CA GLU A 236 5.30 7.50 16.08
C GLU A 236 6.10 6.19 16.15
N VAL A 237 6.79 5.85 15.07
CA VAL A 237 7.58 4.61 14.99
C VAL A 237 9.07 4.84 15.04
N GLY A 238 9.61 5.17 16.21
CA GLY A 238 11.06 5.07 16.48
C GLY A 238 12.03 5.78 15.53
N CYS A 239 11.54 6.58 14.56
CA CYS A 239 12.34 7.28 13.56
C CYS A 239 12.97 8.57 14.10
N GLY A 240 12.64 8.96 15.34
CA GLY A 240 13.05 10.23 15.93
C GLY A 240 12.38 11.45 15.27
N CYS A 241 11.37 11.17 14.46
CA CYS A 241 10.41 12.08 13.85
C CYS A 241 9.39 12.48 14.93
N ASP A 242 9.24 13.78 15.22
CA ASP A 242 8.26 14.27 16.22
C ASP A 242 6.84 14.22 15.64
N VAL A 243 6.25 13.03 15.55
CA VAL A 243 4.85 12.83 15.16
C VAL A 243 4.05 12.53 16.41
N ALA A 244 2.94 13.23 16.64
CA ALA A 244 2.02 12.82 17.70
C ALA A 244 1.37 11.46 17.32
N GLU A 245 1.08 10.60 18.30
CA GLU A 245 0.38 9.33 18.04
C GLU A 245 -1.00 9.56 17.40
N ALA A 246 -1.42 8.63 16.52
CA ALA A 246 -2.72 8.59 15.86
C ALA A 246 -3.12 9.89 15.11
N GLN A 247 -2.20 10.47 14.33
CA GLN A 247 -2.56 11.61 13.46
C GLN A 247 -3.22 11.12 12.16
N PRO A 248 -4.34 11.71 11.72
CA PRO A 248 -4.95 11.35 10.44
C PRO A 248 -3.99 11.60 9.26
N ALA A 249 -3.86 10.62 8.38
CA ALA A 249 -2.96 10.68 7.22
C ALA A 249 -3.48 11.58 6.07
N GLY A 250 -4.76 12.00 6.13
CA GLY A 250 -5.43 12.75 5.05
C GLY A 250 -6.29 11.87 4.13
N TRP A 251 -6.46 10.60 4.47
CA TRP A 251 -7.37 9.66 3.81
C TRP A 251 -7.96 8.70 4.85
N SER A 252 -9.03 7.99 4.48
CA SER A 252 -9.68 7.03 5.36
C SER A 252 -10.13 5.80 4.57
N PHE A 253 -9.75 4.63 5.07
CA PHE A 253 -10.30 3.35 4.63
C PHE A 253 -11.06 2.81 5.84
N ALA A 254 -12.36 2.57 5.69
CA ALA A 254 -13.30 2.35 6.78
C ALA A 254 -12.72 1.52 7.96
N ARG A 255 -13.05 1.89 9.21
CA ARG A 255 -12.60 1.27 10.48
C ARG A 255 -11.14 1.49 10.92
N GLN A 256 -10.43 2.49 10.36
CA GLN A 256 -9.02 2.79 10.71
C GLN A 256 -8.06 1.71 10.19
N ASP A 257 -8.33 1.20 9.01
CA ASP A 257 -7.54 0.13 8.39
C ASP A 257 -6.40 0.71 7.51
N VAL A 258 -5.45 -0.14 7.15
CA VAL A 258 -4.32 0.13 6.25
C VAL A 258 -4.57 -0.51 4.90
N LEU A 259 -4.52 0.28 3.82
CA LEU A 259 -4.59 -0.25 2.46
C LEU A 259 -3.20 -0.68 2.01
N HIS A 260 -3.03 -1.97 1.72
CA HIS A 260 -1.80 -2.58 1.25
C HIS A 260 -1.89 -2.92 -0.23
N ILE A 261 -0.90 -2.49 -1.01
CA ILE A 261 -0.71 -2.84 -2.42
C ILE A 261 0.46 -3.82 -2.52
N PHE A 262 0.18 -5.02 -3.02
CA PHE A 262 1.16 -6.09 -3.20
C PHE A 262 1.48 -6.30 -4.67
N THR A 263 2.74 -6.08 -5.07
CA THR A 263 3.19 -6.30 -6.44
C THR A 263 4.13 -7.49 -6.54
N CYS A 264 4.30 -7.99 -7.77
CA CYS A 264 5.15 -9.13 -8.04
C CYS A 264 6.63 -8.71 -8.05
N PRO A 265 7.49 -9.35 -7.25
CA PRO A 265 8.90 -8.97 -7.18
C PRO A 265 9.70 -9.35 -8.44
N THR A 266 9.19 -10.25 -9.27
CA THR A 266 9.83 -10.67 -10.52
C THR A 266 9.58 -9.67 -11.65
N ASP A 267 8.37 -9.12 -11.71
CA ASP A 267 7.92 -8.18 -12.74
C ASP A 267 6.72 -7.41 -12.19
N VAL A 268 6.87 -6.10 -12.02
CA VAL A 268 5.84 -5.24 -11.41
C VAL A 268 4.62 -5.02 -12.31
N THR A 269 4.72 -5.31 -13.61
CA THR A 269 3.59 -5.27 -14.54
C THR A 269 2.69 -6.49 -14.43
N HIS A 270 3.14 -7.53 -13.74
CA HIS A 270 2.25 -8.63 -13.38
C HIS A 270 1.11 -8.16 -12.47
N PRO A 271 0.00 -8.90 -12.43
CA PRO A 271 -1.14 -8.58 -11.59
C PRO A 271 -0.75 -8.38 -10.12
N PHE A 272 -1.18 -7.26 -9.56
CA PHE A 272 -1.03 -6.92 -8.16
C PHE A 272 -2.28 -7.33 -7.37
N LYS A 273 -2.18 -7.30 -6.04
CA LYS A 273 -3.32 -7.51 -5.12
C LYS A 273 -3.44 -6.34 -4.16
N VAL A 274 -4.65 -6.10 -3.68
CA VAL A 274 -4.95 -5.10 -2.65
C VAL A 274 -5.61 -5.79 -1.48
N ARG A 275 -5.18 -5.46 -0.26
CA ARG A 275 -5.83 -5.86 1.00
C ARG A 275 -6.02 -4.62 1.87
N ILE A 276 -7.05 -4.62 2.70
CA ILE A 276 -7.28 -3.60 3.71
C ILE A 276 -7.37 -4.36 5.04
N ASP A 277 -6.54 -3.97 6.01
CA ASP A 277 -6.35 -4.67 7.28
C ASP A 277 -6.16 -3.74 8.49
#